data_AF-A0A957XAG5-F1
#
_entry.id   AF-A0A957XAG5-F1
#
_cell.length_a   1.000
_cell.length_b   1.000
_cell.length_c   1.000
_cell.angle_alpha   90.00
_cell.angle_beta   90.00
_cell.angle_gamma   90.00
#
_symmetry.space_group_name_H-M   'P 1'
#
loop_
_entity.id
_entity.type
_entity.pdbx_description
1 polymer ?
#
loop_
_entity_poly.entity_id
_entity_poly.type
_entity_poly.pdbx_seq_one_letter_code
_entity_poly.pdbx_strand_id
1 'polypeptide(L)'
;GPETAGKVEIPFKPARVVLQDFTGVPSVVDLAALRNAMANLGGDPKKVNPLVPVDLVIDHSVQIDRFGSVFALMYNAEREFERNRERYEFLKWGQDAFDNFRVVPPATGIVHQVNLEYLAPAVHLAPYNGLPIAYPDSLVGTDSHTTMINGLGVLGWGVGGIEAEAVMLGQPIYMLLPEVVGFKLTGSLPEGATATDLVLRVTEMLRKKGVVGKFVEFYGPGLSKLSLPDRATIANMAPEYGATTGFFPIDDETLRYMVGTGRTEEQVELVARYCKEQGLFHEANAAEPEFSDTLELDMSTVKPALAGPKRPQDRIDLDTMKADWNKCLSAPVGPKGFGLEKDDLATKIA
;
A
#
# COMPACT_ATOMS: atom_id res chain seq x y z
N GLY A 1 -24.48 3.74 -6.04
CA GLY A 1 -24.25 5.19 -5.82
C GLY A 1 -24.19 5.47 -4.33
N PRO A 2 -24.04 6.74 -3.91
CA PRO A 2 -23.96 7.11 -2.50
C PRO A 2 -25.13 6.58 -1.65
N GLU A 3 -26.34 6.50 -2.22
CA GLU A 3 -27.54 6.03 -1.50
C GLU A 3 -27.48 4.57 -1.02
N THR A 4 -26.71 3.72 -1.72
CA THR A 4 -26.57 2.28 -1.44
C THR A 4 -25.31 1.95 -0.65
N ALA A 5 -24.40 2.91 -0.47
CA ALA A 5 -23.17 2.72 0.28
C ALA A 5 -23.46 2.32 1.73
N GLY A 6 -22.72 1.35 2.26
CA GLY A 6 -22.89 0.78 3.59
C GLY A 6 -24.12 -0.11 3.79
N LYS A 7 -24.91 -0.39 2.73
CA LYS A 7 -26.18 -1.15 2.85
C LYS A 7 -26.21 -2.46 2.06
N VAL A 8 -25.37 -2.58 1.04
CA VAL A 8 -25.37 -3.74 0.12
C VAL A 8 -24.03 -4.44 0.20
N GLU A 9 -24.04 -5.76 0.36
CA GLU A 9 -22.84 -6.59 0.26
C GLU A 9 -22.54 -6.91 -1.21
N ILE A 10 -21.27 -6.80 -1.59
CA ILE A 10 -20.78 -7.08 -2.93
C ILE A 10 -19.60 -8.06 -2.88
N PRO A 11 -19.47 -8.96 -3.87
CA PRO A 11 -18.27 -9.75 -4.06
C PRO A 11 -17.21 -8.95 -4.82
N PHE A 12 -15.98 -8.94 -4.33
CA PHE A 12 -14.81 -8.41 -5.00
C PHE A 12 -13.82 -9.54 -5.29
N LYS A 13 -13.43 -9.72 -6.55
CA LYS A 13 -12.41 -10.68 -6.97
C LYS A 13 -11.16 -9.93 -7.43
N PRO A 14 -10.12 -9.82 -6.58
CA PRO A 14 -8.87 -9.20 -6.96
C PRO A 14 -8.20 -9.93 -8.12
N ALA A 15 -7.44 -9.21 -8.95
CA ALA A 15 -6.69 -9.79 -10.05
C ALA A 15 -5.48 -10.62 -9.58
N ARG A 16 -4.89 -10.28 -8.43
CA ARG A 16 -3.70 -10.94 -7.87
C ARG A 16 -3.60 -10.76 -6.36
N VAL A 17 -2.64 -11.45 -5.74
CA VAL A 17 -2.29 -11.31 -4.32
C VAL A 17 -0.81 -10.96 -4.18
N VAL A 18 -0.47 -10.12 -3.20
CA VAL A 18 0.92 -9.83 -2.83
C VAL A 18 1.17 -10.20 -1.38
N LEU A 19 2.30 -10.88 -1.12
CA LEU A 19 2.72 -11.31 0.20
C LEU A 19 4.08 -10.69 0.54
N GLN A 20 4.33 -10.54 1.84
CA GLN A 20 5.67 -10.31 2.39
C GLN A 20 6.09 -11.50 3.26
N ASP A 21 7.37 -11.71 3.53
CA ASP A 21 7.87 -12.99 4.08
C ASP A 21 7.36 -13.37 5.49
N PHE A 22 7.02 -12.41 6.37
CA PHE A 22 6.47 -12.72 7.71
C PHE A 22 5.08 -13.32 7.64
N THR A 23 4.25 -12.90 6.69
CA THR A 23 2.89 -13.42 6.50
C THR A 23 2.80 -14.44 5.37
N GLY A 24 3.74 -14.40 4.43
CA GLY A 24 3.82 -15.34 3.32
C GLY A 24 4.32 -16.72 3.75
N VAL A 25 5.25 -16.80 4.71
CA VAL A 25 5.65 -18.10 5.29
C VAL A 25 4.45 -18.86 5.88
N PRO A 26 3.66 -18.29 6.82
CA PRO A 26 2.48 -18.99 7.33
C PRO A 26 1.48 -19.32 6.24
N SER A 27 1.23 -18.44 5.26
CA SER A 27 0.32 -18.79 4.14
C SER A 27 0.81 -19.95 3.28
N VAL A 28 2.12 -20.09 3.03
CA VAL A 28 2.66 -21.26 2.32
C VAL A 28 2.56 -22.52 3.19
N VAL A 29 2.73 -22.41 4.51
CA VAL A 29 2.46 -23.51 5.46
C VAL A 29 1.00 -23.94 5.40
N ASP A 30 0.06 -22.99 5.39
CA ASP A 30 -1.37 -23.28 5.36
C ASP A 30 -1.78 -23.94 4.05
N LEU A 31 -1.28 -23.49 2.90
CA LEU A 31 -1.47 -24.17 1.62
C LEU A 31 -0.90 -25.59 1.63
N ALA A 32 0.27 -25.81 2.23
CA ALA A 32 0.86 -27.15 2.38
C ALA A 32 0.02 -28.05 3.30
N ALA A 33 -0.50 -27.50 4.40
CA ALA A 33 -1.39 -28.20 5.32
C ALA A 33 -2.72 -28.56 4.65
N LEU A 34 -3.29 -27.65 3.85
CA LEU A 34 -4.49 -27.90 3.05
C LEU A 34 -4.28 -29.01 2.01
N ARG A 35 -3.10 -29.08 1.37
CA ARG A 35 -2.73 -30.20 0.49
C ARG A 35 -2.74 -31.54 1.23
N ASN A 36 -2.16 -31.58 2.43
CA ASN A 36 -2.17 -32.79 3.26
C ASN A 36 -3.60 -33.16 3.70
N ALA A 37 -4.41 -32.18 4.09
CA ALA A 37 -5.82 -32.42 4.45
C ALA A 37 -6.62 -32.95 3.25
N MET A 38 -6.44 -32.38 2.06
CA MET A 38 -7.07 -32.84 0.82
C MET A 38 -6.70 -34.30 0.51
N ALA A 39 -5.42 -34.67 0.67
CA ALA A 39 -4.95 -36.05 0.50
C ALA A 39 -5.61 -37.02 1.48
N ASN A 40 -5.67 -36.63 2.77
CA ASN A 40 -6.27 -37.45 3.83
C ASN A 40 -7.77 -37.70 3.63
N LEU A 41 -8.46 -36.77 2.96
CA LEU A 41 -9.86 -36.91 2.58
C LEU A 41 -10.07 -37.65 1.25
N GLY A 42 -9.00 -38.16 0.62
CA GLY A 42 -9.04 -38.88 -0.65
C GLY A 42 -9.20 -37.99 -1.88
N GLY A 43 -9.04 -36.67 -1.73
CA GLY A 43 -9.05 -35.71 -2.83
C GLY A 43 -7.69 -35.55 -3.51
N ASP A 44 -7.66 -34.76 -4.59
CA ASP A 44 -6.42 -34.41 -5.29
C ASP A 44 -5.76 -33.17 -4.67
N PRO A 45 -4.58 -33.29 -4.01
CA PRO A 45 -3.89 -32.17 -3.40
C PRO A 45 -3.53 -31.06 -4.39
N LYS A 46 -3.34 -31.39 -5.67
CA LYS A 46 -3.00 -30.39 -6.69
C LYS A 46 -4.09 -29.36 -6.92
N LYS A 47 -5.34 -29.64 -6.52
CA LYS A 47 -6.43 -28.64 -6.54
C LYS A 47 -6.24 -27.52 -5.53
N VAL A 48 -5.42 -27.72 -4.50
CA VAL A 48 -4.99 -26.64 -3.59
C VAL A 48 -3.81 -25.94 -4.26
N ASN A 49 -4.14 -24.95 -5.08
CA ASN A 49 -3.19 -24.11 -5.79
C ASN A 49 -3.75 -22.70 -5.97
N PRO A 50 -2.91 -21.65 -5.94
CA PRO A 50 -3.33 -20.31 -6.33
C PRO A 50 -3.92 -20.26 -7.76
N LEU A 51 -5.13 -19.70 -7.87
CA LEU A 51 -5.86 -19.48 -9.12
C LEU A 51 -5.61 -18.08 -9.71
N VAL A 52 -5.07 -17.17 -8.90
CA VAL A 52 -4.61 -15.85 -9.31
C VAL A 52 -3.09 -15.75 -9.10
N PRO A 53 -2.39 -14.86 -9.82
CA PRO A 53 -0.98 -14.59 -9.56
C PRO A 53 -0.73 -14.21 -8.09
N VAL A 54 0.31 -14.77 -7.51
CA VAL A 54 0.78 -14.49 -6.15
C VAL A 54 2.26 -14.13 -6.20
N ASP A 55 2.56 -12.93 -5.73
CA ASP A 55 3.93 -12.43 -5.63
C ASP A 55 4.31 -12.28 -4.16
N LEU A 56 5.32 -13.04 -3.71
CA LEU A 56 5.88 -12.93 -2.37
C LEU A 56 7.21 -12.18 -2.44
N VAL A 57 7.34 -11.09 -1.69
CA VAL A 57 8.59 -10.33 -1.58
C VAL A 57 9.24 -10.58 -0.21
N ILE A 58 10.54 -10.90 -0.21
CA ILE A 58 11.31 -11.08 1.03
C ILE A 58 11.97 -9.74 1.40
N ASP A 59 11.44 -9.07 2.42
CA ASP A 59 11.88 -7.74 2.82
C ASP A 59 11.79 -7.45 4.33
N HIS A 60 11.10 -8.28 5.12
CA HIS A 60 10.96 -8.12 6.58
C HIS A 60 12.05 -8.84 7.38
N SER A 61 12.98 -9.53 6.71
CA SER A 61 14.04 -10.32 7.35
C SER A 61 15.33 -9.55 7.64
N VAL A 62 15.62 -8.47 6.90
CA VAL A 62 16.82 -7.62 7.11
C VAL A 62 16.72 -6.90 8.45
N GLN A 63 17.84 -6.86 9.18
CA GLN A 63 18.02 -6.03 10.37
C GLN A 63 19.25 -5.14 10.21
N ILE A 64 19.22 -3.96 10.84
CA ILE A 64 20.36 -3.05 10.86
C ILE A 64 21.32 -3.46 11.99
N ASP A 65 22.09 -4.54 11.78
CA ASP A 65 23.12 -4.97 12.73
C ASP A 65 24.35 -4.04 12.70
N ARG A 66 24.66 -3.47 11.53
CA ARG A 66 25.67 -2.44 11.33
C ARG A 66 25.13 -1.30 10.46
N PHE A 67 25.60 -0.09 10.73
CA PHE A 67 25.31 1.12 9.95
C PHE A 67 26.54 2.03 9.87
N GLY A 68 26.53 3.02 8.97
CA GLY A 68 27.58 4.04 8.89
C GLY A 68 28.93 3.57 8.33
N SER A 69 28.98 2.41 7.66
CA SER A 69 30.20 1.86 7.04
C SER A 69 29.91 1.32 5.64
N VAL A 70 30.89 1.39 4.74
CA VAL A 70 30.80 0.81 3.39
C VAL A 70 30.57 -0.71 3.39
N PHE A 71 30.93 -1.40 4.47
CA PHE A 71 30.72 -2.84 4.64
C PHE A 71 29.38 -3.20 5.29
N ALA A 72 28.58 -2.21 5.71
CA ALA A 72 27.35 -2.45 6.47
C ALA A 72 26.33 -3.29 5.67
N LEU A 73 26.14 -2.99 4.38
CA LEU A 73 25.20 -3.71 3.52
C LEU A 73 25.56 -5.20 3.41
N MET A 74 26.82 -5.50 3.08
CA MET A 74 27.30 -6.87 2.96
C MET A 74 27.14 -7.64 4.27
N TYR A 75 27.52 -7.02 5.39
CA TYR A 75 27.40 -7.63 6.71
C TYR A 75 25.94 -7.92 7.10
N ASN A 76 25.04 -6.97 6.89
CA ASN A 76 23.62 -7.15 7.22
C ASN A 76 22.97 -8.22 6.34
N ALA A 77 23.30 -8.28 5.04
CA ALA A 77 22.80 -9.30 4.12
C ALA A 77 23.30 -10.72 4.47
N GLU A 78 24.58 -10.86 4.85
CA GLU A 78 25.12 -12.14 5.31
C GLU A 78 24.42 -12.62 6.59
N ARG A 79 24.26 -11.71 7.58
CA ARG A 79 23.53 -12.01 8.83
C ARG A 79 22.06 -12.36 8.59
N GLU A 80 21.40 -11.68 7.66
CA GLU A 80 20.03 -11.98 7.28
C GLU A 80 19.92 -13.43 6.77
N PHE A 81 20.81 -13.83 5.84
CA PHE A 81 20.78 -15.15 5.25
C PHE A 81 21.09 -16.25 6.29
N GLU A 82 22.09 -16.03 7.15
CA GLU A 82 22.41 -16.95 8.24
C GLU A 82 21.21 -17.21 9.16
N ARG A 83 20.45 -16.16 9.51
CA ARG A 83 19.32 -16.24 10.44
C ARG A 83 18.05 -16.84 9.81
N ASN A 84 17.85 -16.67 8.51
CA ASN A 84 16.58 -16.97 7.84
C ASN A 84 16.69 -18.12 6.83
N ARG A 85 17.80 -18.86 6.80
CA ARG A 85 18.06 -19.92 5.82
C ARG A 85 16.91 -20.90 5.64
N GLU A 86 16.36 -21.45 6.73
CA GLU A 86 15.26 -22.41 6.68
C GLU A 86 13.99 -21.81 6.05
N ARG A 87 13.66 -20.56 6.41
CA ARG A 87 12.52 -19.83 5.84
C ARG A 87 12.69 -19.65 4.33
N TYR A 88 13.89 -19.32 3.87
CA TYR A 88 14.16 -19.14 2.44
C TYR A 88 14.14 -20.44 1.67
N GLU A 89 14.71 -21.51 2.22
CA GLU A 89 14.61 -22.86 1.64
C GLU A 89 13.14 -23.29 1.53
N PHE A 90 12.31 -23.01 2.54
CA PHE A 90 10.88 -23.29 2.54
C PHE A 90 10.10 -22.47 1.50
N LEU A 91 10.34 -21.15 1.41
CA LEU A 91 9.71 -20.30 0.40
C LEU A 91 10.15 -20.68 -1.02
N LYS A 92 11.41 -21.08 -1.19
CA LYS A 92 11.92 -21.57 -2.46
C LYS A 92 11.21 -22.86 -2.89
N TRP A 93 11.03 -23.80 -1.96
CA TRP A 93 10.19 -24.98 -2.18
C TRP A 93 8.76 -24.58 -2.58
N GLY A 94 8.16 -23.60 -1.89
CA GLY A 94 6.82 -23.11 -2.19
C GLY A 94 6.70 -22.60 -3.64
N GLN A 95 7.68 -21.84 -4.11
CA GLN A 95 7.74 -21.39 -5.50
C GLN A 95 7.74 -22.53 -6.52
N ASP A 96 8.45 -23.62 -6.23
CA ASP A 96 8.53 -24.75 -7.14
C ASP A 96 7.30 -25.69 -7.01
N ALA A 97 6.59 -25.62 -5.88
CA ALA A 97 5.47 -26.50 -5.55
C ALA A 97 4.09 -25.95 -5.96
N PHE A 98 3.93 -24.65 -6.15
CA PHE A 98 2.67 -23.99 -6.48
C PHE A 98 2.75 -23.25 -7.82
N ASP A 99 1.77 -23.46 -8.70
CA ASP A 99 1.63 -22.66 -9.92
C ASP A 99 1.17 -21.24 -9.57
N ASN A 100 1.47 -20.27 -10.43
CA ASN A 100 1.16 -18.84 -10.24
C ASN A 100 1.81 -18.21 -9.00
N PHE A 101 2.81 -18.84 -8.40
CA PHE A 101 3.50 -18.34 -7.22
C PHE A 101 4.93 -17.92 -7.56
N ARG A 102 5.28 -16.65 -7.32
CA ARG A 102 6.61 -16.10 -7.57
C ARG A 102 7.19 -15.54 -6.28
N VAL A 103 8.46 -15.85 -6.01
CA VAL A 103 9.22 -15.31 -4.88
C VAL A 103 10.27 -14.33 -5.38
N VAL A 104 10.19 -13.09 -4.92
CA VAL A 104 11.22 -12.07 -5.10
C VAL A 104 12.25 -12.24 -3.98
N PRO A 105 13.54 -12.46 -4.32
CA PRO A 105 14.58 -12.76 -3.33
C PRO A 105 14.90 -11.55 -2.43
N PRO A 106 15.55 -11.79 -1.27
CA PRO A 106 15.99 -10.73 -0.36
C PRO A 106 16.94 -9.74 -1.04
N ALA A 107 17.07 -8.55 -0.46
CA ALA A 107 17.90 -7.45 -0.94
C ALA A 107 17.57 -6.92 -2.35
N THR A 108 16.37 -7.23 -2.87
CA THR A 108 15.85 -6.66 -4.13
C THR A 108 15.15 -5.32 -3.90
N GLY A 109 14.46 -5.17 -2.76
CA GLY A 109 13.68 -3.99 -2.41
C GLY A 109 12.61 -4.33 -1.38
N ILE A 110 11.75 -3.36 -1.06
CA ILE A 110 10.60 -3.56 -0.17
C ILE A 110 9.33 -3.86 -0.98
N VAL A 111 8.41 -4.64 -0.42
CA VAL A 111 7.24 -5.23 -1.11
C VAL A 111 6.44 -4.20 -1.91
N HIS A 112 6.15 -3.04 -1.32
CA HIS A 112 5.31 -2.01 -1.96
C HIS A 112 6.05 -1.25 -3.07
N GLN A 113 7.35 -1.01 -2.90
CA GLN A 113 8.16 -0.37 -3.93
C GLN A 113 8.40 -1.31 -5.11
N VAL A 114 8.72 -2.58 -4.85
CA VAL A 114 8.83 -3.62 -5.90
C VAL A 114 7.48 -3.81 -6.61
N ASN A 115 6.36 -3.73 -5.88
CA ASN A 115 5.03 -3.78 -6.47
C ASN A 115 4.79 -2.60 -7.42
N LEU A 116 5.10 -1.38 -6.99
CA LEU A 116 4.95 -0.15 -7.77
C LEU A 116 5.88 -0.12 -8.98
N GLU A 117 7.14 -0.53 -8.82
CA GLU A 117 8.20 -0.39 -9.82
C GLU A 117 8.34 -1.61 -10.74
N TYR A 118 7.78 -2.77 -10.40
CA TYR A 118 7.98 -3.98 -11.20
C TYR A 118 6.74 -4.87 -11.34
N LEU A 119 6.05 -5.21 -10.25
CA LEU A 119 5.01 -6.26 -10.29
C LEU A 119 3.69 -5.80 -10.92
N ALA A 120 3.30 -4.54 -10.72
CA ALA A 120 2.00 -4.03 -11.16
C ALA A 120 1.98 -3.73 -12.67
N PRO A 121 1.09 -4.39 -13.45
CA PRO A 121 0.90 -4.07 -14.86
C PRO A 121 -0.13 -2.95 -15.09
N ALA A 122 -0.88 -2.53 -14.06
CA ALA A 122 -2.05 -1.63 -14.12
C ALA A 122 -3.26 -2.15 -14.91
N VAL A 123 -3.05 -2.83 -16.05
CA VAL A 123 -4.07 -3.56 -16.81
C VAL A 123 -3.51 -4.93 -17.17
N HIS A 124 -4.25 -5.99 -16.86
CA HIS A 124 -3.90 -7.36 -17.24
C HIS A 124 -4.43 -7.70 -18.62
N LEU A 125 -3.76 -8.64 -19.27
CA LEU A 125 -4.25 -9.31 -20.48
C LEU A 125 -4.26 -10.81 -20.22
N ALA A 126 -5.43 -11.44 -20.31
CA ALA A 126 -5.57 -12.89 -20.11
C ALA A 126 -6.46 -13.52 -21.20
N PRO A 127 -6.32 -14.83 -21.47
CA PRO A 127 -7.26 -15.52 -22.35
C PRO A 127 -8.61 -15.77 -21.66
N TYR A 128 -9.71 -15.42 -22.33
CA TYR A 128 -11.08 -15.74 -21.91
C TYR A 128 -11.89 -16.22 -23.11
N ASN A 129 -12.41 -17.45 -23.04
CA ASN A 129 -13.12 -18.12 -24.14
C ASN A 129 -12.37 -18.09 -25.50
N GLY A 130 -11.04 -18.23 -25.47
CA GLY A 130 -10.19 -18.25 -26.67
C GLY A 130 -9.88 -16.86 -27.24
N LEU A 131 -10.33 -15.78 -26.61
CA LEU A 131 -10.01 -14.41 -26.98
C LEU A 131 -9.21 -13.71 -25.87
N PRO A 132 -8.30 -12.79 -26.18
CA PRO A 132 -7.67 -11.96 -25.16
C PRO A 132 -8.70 -11.01 -24.55
N ILE A 133 -8.77 -10.95 -23.23
CA ILE A 133 -9.53 -9.97 -22.45
C ILE A 133 -8.58 -9.10 -21.65
N ALA A 134 -8.84 -7.80 -21.64
CA ALA A 134 -8.17 -6.84 -20.79
C ALA A 134 -9.05 -6.49 -19.60
N TYR A 135 -8.45 -6.33 -18.41
CA TYR A 135 -9.15 -5.96 -17.18
C TYR A 135 -8.20 -5.21 -16.24
N PRO A 136 -8.71 -4.36 -15.33
CA PRO A 136 -7.84 -3.54 -14.49
C PRO A 136 -7.08 -4.42 -13.49
N ASP A 137 -5.85 -4.02 -13.18
CA ASP A 137 -5.14 -4.59 -12.05
C ASP A 137 -5.86 -4.23 -10.75
N SER A 138 -5.88 -5.20 -9.84
CA SER A 138 -6.37 -5.04 -8.50
C SER A 138 -5.76 -6.13 -7.62
N LEU A 139 -5.55 -5.83 -6.34
CA LEU A 139 -4.97 -6.80 -5.44
C LEU A 139 -5.45 -6.65 -4.01
N VAL A 140 -5.24 -7.72 -3.27
CA VAL A 140 -5.07 -7.62 -1.82
C VAL A 140 -3.69 -8.12 -1.44
N GLY A 141 -3.19 -7.66 -0.30
CA GLY A 141 -1.92 -8.15 0.22
C GLY A 141 -1.95 -8.36 1.71
N THR A 142 -1.05 -9.20 2.21
CA THR A 142 -0.94 -9.51 3.64
C THR A 142 -0.12 -8.46 4.42
N ASP A 143 -0.20 -7.22 3.95
CA ASP A 143 0.46 -6.05 4.52
C ASP A 143 -0.49 -4.85 4.40
N SER A 144 -0.65 -4.08 5.49
CA SER A 144 -1.59 -2.95 5.55
C SER A 144 -1.31 -1.89 4.50
N HIS A 145 -0.04 -1.66 4.17
CA HIS A 145 0.42 -0.61 3.26
C HIS A 145 0.38 -1.02 1.79
N THR A 146 -0.24 -2.17 1.47
CA THR A 146 -0.59 -2.56 0.10
C THR A 146 -1.33 -1.44 -0.65
N THR A 147 -2.00 -0.55 0.09
CA THR A 147 -2.64 0.68 -0.40
C THR A 147 -1.68 1.62 -1.14
N MET A 148 -0.36 1.54 -0.95
CA MET A 148 0.62 2.35 -1.70
C MET A 148 0.44 2.23 -3.22
N ILE A 149 0.03 1.06 -3.71
CA ILE A 149 -0.19 0.82 -5.14
C ILE A 149 -1.35 1.65 -5.72
N ASN A 150 -2.24 2.18 -4.87
CA ASN A 150 -3.36 2.99 -5.32
C ASN A 150 -2.90 4.34 -5.91
N GLY A 151 -1.65 4.75 -5.66
CA GLY A 151 -1.03 5.89 -6.35
C GLY A 151 -0.81 5.66 -7.85
N LEU A 152 -0.71 4.39 -8.29
CA LEU A 152 -0.60 3.98 -9.71
C LEU A 152 -1.99 3.79 -10.35
N GLY A 153 -3.09 3.99 -9.61
CA GLY A 153 -4.44 3.71 -10.07
C GLY A 153 -4.83 2.24 -10.06
N VAL A 154 -4.10 1.41 -9.30
CA VAL A 154 -4.45 0.01 -9.04
C VAL A 154 -5.19 -0.06 -7.71
N LEU A 155 -6.43 -0.57 -7.74
CA LEU A 155 -7.23 -0.72 -6.52
C LEU A 155 -6.72 -1.90 -5.68
N GLY A 156 -6.27 -1.63 -4.47
CA GLY A 156 -5.83 -2.68 -3.54
C GLY A 156 -5.55 -2.23 -2.13
N TRP A 157 -5.59 -3.18 -1.19
CA TRP A 157 -5.48 -2.90 0.24
C TRP A 157 -4.99 -4.12 1.02
N GLY A 158 -4.64 -3.89 2.29
CA GLY A 158 -4.18 -4.95 3.19
C GLY A 158 -5.31 -5.81 3.75
N VAL A 159 -5.09 -7.12 3.83
CA VAL A 159 -6.00 -8.12 4.44
C VAL A 159 -5.21 -9.09 5.33
N GLY A 160 -5.90 -9.95 6.08
CA GLY A 160 -5.27 -11.04 6.82
C GLY A 160 -4.83 -12.18 5.90
N GLY A 161 -3.97 -13.07 6.43
CA GLY A 161 -3.47 -14.24 5.69
C GLY A 161 -4.58 -15.16 5.19
N ILE A 162 -5.59 -15.41 6.04
CA ILE A 162 -6.73 -16.28 5.71
C ILE A 162 -7.56 -15.69 4.55
N GLU A 163 -7.82 -14.38 4.55
CA GLU A 163 -8.53 -13.73 3.44
C GLU A 163 -7.69 -13.77 2.15
N ALA A 164 -6.38 -13.54 2.24
CA ALA A 164 -5.49 -13.64 1.10
C ALA A 164 -5.47 -15.07 0.53
N GLU A 165 -5.37 -16.10 1.36
CA GLU A 165 -5.44 -17.51 0.96
C GLU A 165 -6.79 -17.87 0.32
N ALA A 166 -7.89 -17.36 0.87
CA ALA A 166 -9.21 -17.56 0.29
C ALA A 166 -9.27 -16.98 -1.14
N VAL A 167 -8.70 -15.79 -1.36
CA VAL A 167 -8.56 -15.18 -2.70
C VAL A 167 -7.67 -16.03 -3.60
N MET A 168 -6.53 -16.52 -3.10
CA MET A 168 -5.67 -17.44 -3.86
C MET A 168 -6.47 -18.67 -4.33
N LEU A 169 -7.38 -19.18 -3.51
CA LEU A 169 -8.22 -20.35 -3.84
C LEU A 169 -9.53 -19.97 -4.58
N GLY A 170 -9.66 -18.74 -5.05
CA GLY A 170 -10.75 -18.27 -5.92
C GLY A 170 -12.00 -17.75 -5.21
N GLN A 171 -11.97 -17.62 -3.88
CA GLN A 171 -13.06 -16.98 -3.15
C GLN A 171 -13.01 -15.46 -3.35
N PRO A 172 -14.14 -14.81 -3.64
CA PRO A 172 -14.23 -13.36 -3.58
C PRO A 172 -14.13 -12.88 -2.12
N ILE A 173 -13.66 -11.64 -1.96
CA ILE A 173 -13.82 -10.88 -0.73
C ILE A 173 -15.24 -10.32 -0.72
N TYR A 174 -16.01 -10.65 0.31
CA TYR A 174 -17.31 -10.04 0.53
C TYR A 174 -17.13 -8.79 1.40
N MET A 175 -17.64 -7.66 0.92
CA MET A 175 -17.60 -6.41 1.66
C MET A 175 -18.89 -5.62 1.43
N LEU A 176 -19.24 -4.78 2.40
CA LEU A 176 -20.25 -3.76 2.15
C LEU A 176 -19.72 -2.79 1.10
N LEU A 177 -20.58 -2.39 0.17
CA LEU A 177 -20.29 -1.36 -0.82
C LEU A 177 -19.80 -0.11 -0.07
N PRO A 178 -18.54 0.32 -0.25
CA PRO A 178 -17.95 1.35 0.60
C PRO A 178 -18.53 2.72 0.26
N GLU A 179 -18.63 3.58 1.27
CA GLU A 179 -18.73 5.02 1.03
C GLU A 179 -17.42 5.52 0.43
N VAL A 180 -17.49 6.48 -0.49
CA VAL A 180 -16.32 7.10 -1.11
C VAL A 180 -16.24 8.56 -0.70
N VAL A 181 -15.18 8.93 0.00
CA VAL A 181 -14.89 10.32 0.39
C VAL A 181 -13.96 10.93 -0.66
N GLY A 182 -14.45 11.94 -1.38
CA GLY A 182 -13.64 12.69 -2.33
C GLY A 182 -12.69 13.64 -1.60
N PHE A 183 -11.39 13.53 -1.83
CA PHE A 183 -10.39 14.45 -1.30
C PHE A 183 -9.85 15.36 -2.41
N LYS A 184 -10.33 16.60 -2.46
CA LYS A 184 -9.98 17.59 -3.47
C LYS A 184 -8.63 18.23 -3.17
N LEU A 185 -7.69 18.12 -4.08
CA LEU A 185 -6.40 18.78 -4.03
C LEU A 185 -6.39 19.97 -4.99
N THR A 186 -6.02 21.14 -4.47
CA THR A 186 -5.85 22.38 -5.25
C THR A 186 -4.49 23.01 -4.97
N GLY A 187 -4.10 24.00 -5.76
CA GLY A 187 -2.82 24.68 -5.60
C GLY A 187 -1.61 23.81 -5.97
N SER A 188 -0.46 24.12 -5.37
CA SER A 188 0.80 23.40 -5.56
C SER A 188 1.59 23.48 -4.25
N LEU A 189 2.41 22.46 -3.97
CA LEU A 189 3.25 22.49 -2.77
C LEU A 189 4.21 23.69 -2.81
N PRO A 190 4.36 24.43 -1.71
CA PRO A 190 5.30 25.54 -1.64
C PRO A 190 6.74 25.01 -1.66
N GLU A 191 7.68 25.88 -2.04
CA GLU A 191 9.10 25.55 -1.99
C GLU A 191 9.53 25.14 -0.58
N GLY A 192 10.29 24.06 -0.48
CA GLY A 192 10.74 23.47 0.79
C GLY A 192 9.74 22.51 1.45
N ALA A 193 8.49 22.43 0.99
CA ALA A 193 7.59 21.35 1.38
C ALA A 193 7.81 20.10 0.52
N THR A 194 7.60 18.93 1.13
CA THR A 194 7.83 17.61 0.55
C THR A 194 6.54 16.78 0.51
N ALA A 195 6.58 15.64 -0.20
CA ALA A 195 5.50 14.64 -0.17
C ALA A 195 5.18 14.19 1.26
N THR A 196 6.19 14.07 2.12
CA THR A 196 6.04 13.72 3.53
C THR A 196 5.18 14.76 4.26
N ASP A 197 5.42 16.03 4.04
CA ASP A 197 4.65 17.11 4.67
C ASP A 197 3.19 17.10 4.22
N LEU A 198 2.98 16.85 2.93
CA LEU A 198 1.65 16.71 2.34
C LEU A 198 0.91 15.51 2.94
N VAL A 199 1.51 14.32 2.97
CA VAL A 199 0.83 13.13 3.49
C VAL A 199 0.54 13.25 4.98
N LEU A 200 1.42 13.88 5.78
CA LEU A 200 1.13 14.13 7.19
C LEU A 200 -0.07 15.07 7.37
N ARG A 201 -0.19 16.09 6.51
CA ARG A 201 -1.35 16.99 6.50
C ARG A 201 -2.63 16.27 6.08
N VAL A 202 -2.58 15.48 5.01
CA VAL A 202 -3.70 14.65 4.55
C VAL A 202 -4.14 13.67 5.63
N THR A 203 -3.18 12.97 6.26
CA THR A 203 -3.42 12.01 7.34
C THR A 203 -4.12 12.68 8.52
N GLU A 204 -3.63 13.85 8.95
CA GLU A 204 -4.25 14.64 10.02
C GLU A 204 -5.72 14.97 9.70
N MET A 205 -5.99 15.45 8.47
CA MET A 205 -7.32 15.90 8.07
C MET A 205 -8.29 14.72 7.91
N LEU A 206 -7.89 13.64 7.24
CA LEU A 206 -8.70 12.44 7.05
C LEU A 206 -8.98 11.72 8.38
N ARG A 207 -8.01 11.69 9.29
CA ARG A 207 -8.23 11.12 10.62
C ARG A 207 -9.26 11.93 11.42
N LYS A 208 -9.24 13.26 11.32
CA LYS A 208 -10.26 14.14 11.91
C LYS A 208 -11.63 13.96 11.26
N LYS A 209 -11.68 13.73 9.94
CA LYS A 209 -12.92 13.48 9.19
C LYS A 209 -13.57 12.14 9.56
N GLY A 210 -12.78 11.12 9.90
CA GLY A 210 -13.27 9.80 10.31
C GLY A 210 -13.65 8.92 9.13
N VAL A 211 -12.64 8.44 8.39
CA VAL A 211 -12.82 7.65 7.16
C VAL A 211 -12.64 6.14 7.36
N VAL A 212 -12.83 5.65 8.58
CA VAL A 212 -12.67 4.22 8.91
C VAL A 212 -13.63 3.36 8.11
N GLY A 213 -13.10 2.38 7.36
CA GLY A 213 -13.88 1.46 6.52
C GLY A 213 -14.47 2.12 5.25
N LYS A 214 -14.06 3.35 4.93
CA LYS A 214 -14.45 4.07 3.71
C LYS A 214 -13.32 4.05 2.69
N PHE A 215 -13.66 4.30 1.45
CA PHE A 215 -12.71 4.60 0.39
C PHE A 215 -12.43 6.09 0.39
N VAL A 216 -11.18 6.48 0.13
CA VAL A 216 -10.82 7.87 -0.16
C VAL A 216 -10.34 7.91 -1.60
N GLU A 217 -10.90 8.81 -2.40
CA GLU A 217 -10.48 9.05 -3.78
C GLU A 217 -9.97 10.48 -3.91
N PHE A 218 -8.74 10.64 -4.38
CA PHE A 218 -8.12 11.94 -4.58
C PHE A 218 -8.49 12.48 -5.96
N TYR A 219 -8.87 13.76 -6.01
CA TYR A 219 -9.27 14.43 -7.25
C TYR A 219 -8.95 15.92 -7.24
N GLY A 220 -9.21 16.60 -8.34
CA GLY A 220 -9.05 18.05 -8.46
C GLY A 220 -7.77 18.49 -9.18
N PRO A 221 -7.63 19.79 -9.48
CA PRO A 221 -6.58 20.32 -10.35
C PRO A 221 -5.15 20.12 -9.81
N GLY A 222 -5.02 19.92 -8.49
CA GLY A 222 -3.76 19.64 -7.82
C GLY A 222 -3.13 18.30 -8.19
N LEU A 223 -3.89 17.31 -8.67
CA LEU A 223 -3.36 15.99 -9.04
C LEU A 223 -2.27 16.08 -10.11
N SER A 224 -2.45 16.99 -11.08
CA SER A 224 -1.49 17.25 -12.17
C SER A 224 -0.15 17.81 -11.69
N LYS A 225 -0.06 18.20 -10.41
CA LYS A 225 1.14 18.77 -9.78
C LYS A 225 1.91 17.77 -8.94
N LEU A 226 1.36 16.57 -8.73
CA LEU A 226 1.96 15.50 -7.95
C LEU A 226 2.58 14.47 -8.88
N SER A 227 3.85 14.16 -8.65
CA SER A 227 4.49 13.00 -9.28
C SER A 227 3.88 11.70 -8.75
N LEU A 228 4.04 10.58 -9.47
CA LEU A 228 3.53 9.31 -8.94
C LEU A 228 4.15 8.98 -7.54
N PRO A 229 5.46 9.10 -7.29
CA PRO A 229 5.99 8.90 -5.94
C PRO A 229 5.26 9.71 -4.85
N ASP A 230 4.83 10.93 -5.13
CA ASP A 230 4.05 11.74 -4.18
C ASP A 230 2.66 11.12 -3.93
N ARG A 231 1.97 10.67 -4.99
CA ARG A 231 0.67 9.99 -4.90
C ARG A 231 0.77 8.67 -4.12
N ALA A 232 1.78 7.86 -4.43
CA ALA A 232 2.07 6.62 -3.73
C ALA A 232 2.37 6.87 -2.25
N THR A 233 3.11 7.94 -1.92
CA THR A 233 3.35 8.36 -0.53
C THR A 233 2.04 8.62 0.22
N ILE A 234 1.09 9.31 -0.43
CA ILE A 234 -0.22 9.61 0.18
C ILE A 234 -1.09 8.36 0.34
N ALA A 235 -1.14 7.52 -0.70
CA ALA A 235 -1.91 6.28 -0.73
C ALA A 235 -1.38 5.25 0.30
N ASN A 236 -0.06 5.20 0.48
CA ASN A 236 0.61 4.35 1.46
C ASN A 236 0.06 4.57 2.88
N MET A 237 -0.22 5.83 3.27
CA MET A 237 -0.66 6.14 4.63
C MET A 237 -2.16 5.88 4.92
N ALA A 238 -2.88 5.21 4.00
CA ALA A 238 -4.29 4.87 4.20
C ALA A 238 -4.62 4.16 5.52
N PRO A 239 -3.84 3.17 5.97
CA PRO A 239 -4.04 2.56 7.28
C PRO A 239 -3.94 3.57 8.43
N GLU A 240 -3.04 4.55 8.35
CA GLU A 240 -2.84 5.56 9.40
C GLU A 240 -4.02 6.52 9.52
N TYR A 241 -4.61 6.97 8.41
CA TYR A 241 -5.86 7.76 8.45
C TYR A 241 -7.14 6.93 8.55
N GLY A 242 -7.03 5.61 8.42
CA GLY A 242 -8.07 4.61 8.69
C GLY A 242 -8.90 4.20 7.47
N ALA A 243 -8.61 4.73 6.28
CA ALA A 243 -9.34 4.34 5.07
C ALA A 243 -8.95 2.93 4.64
N THR A 244 -9.84 2.25 3.93
CA THR A 244 -9.51 0.98 3.28
C THR A 244 -8.54 1.20 2.11
N THR A 245 -8.65 2.32 1.41
CA THR A 245 -7.82 2.68 0.24
C THR A 245 -7.71 4.21 0.13
N GLY A 246 -6.60 4.67 -0.44
CA GLY A 246 -6.38 6.06 -0.86
C GLY A 246 -6.10 6.11 -2.36
N PHE A 247 -7.15 6.17 -3.18
CA PHE A 247 -7.10 5.95 -4.62
C PHE A 247 -6.77 7.20 -5.43
N PHE A 248 -5.82 7.08 -6.35
CA PHE A 248 -5.54 8.06 -7.40
C PHE A 248 -5.85 7.44 -8.75
N PRO A 249 -6.74 8.00 -9.58
CA PRO A 249 -7.08 7.42 -10.87
C PRO A 249 -5.89 7.45 -11.85
N ILE A 250 -5.93 6.57 -12.85
CA ILE A 250 -4.91 6.50 -13.91
C ILE A 250 -4.99 7.76 -14.78
N ASP A 251 -3.88 8.46 -14.95
CA ASP A 251 -3.77 9.64 -15.82
C ASP A 251 -2.43 9.66 -16.60
N ASP A 252 -2.10 10.79 -17.24
CA ASP A 252 -0.87 10.96 -18.01
C ASP A 252 0.41 10.81 -17.16
N GLU A 253 0.37 11.14 -15.87
CA GLU A 253 1.51 10.94 -14.96
C GLU A 253 1.71 9.46 -14.65
N THR A 254 0.62 8.70 -14.49
CA THR A 254 0.68 7.23 -14.37
C THR A 254 1.41 6.62 -15.57
N LEU A 255 1.00 6.99 -16.80
CA LEU A 255 1.65 6.49 -18.02
C LEU A 255 3.12 6.89 -18.10
N ARG A 256 3.44 8.15 -17.76
CA ARG A 256 4.82 8.65 -17.72
C ARG A 256 5.69 7.86 -16.75
N TYR A 257 5.19 7.57 -15.56
CA TYR A 257 5.92 6.78 -14.57
C TYR A 257 6.13 5.35 -15.03
N MET A 258 5.13 4.72 -15.66
CA MET A 258 5.27 3.37 -16.21
C MET A 258 6.40 3.31 -17.26
N VAL A 259 6.49 4.31 -18.14
CA VAL A 259 7.63 4.44 -19.06
C VAL A 259 8.94 4.64 -18.30
N GLY A 260 8.97 5.55 -17.33
CA GLY A 260 10.18 5.87 -16.55
C GLY A 260 10.73 4.70 -15.72
N THR A 261 9.89 3.71 -15.42
CA THR A 261 10.26 2.49 -14.69
C THR A 261 10.48 1.28 -15.61
N GLY A 262 10.50 1.49 -16.93
CA GLY A 262 10.88 0.47 -17.90
C GLY A 262 9.76 -0.51 -18.27
N ARG A 263 8.47 -0.17 -18.07
CA ARG A 263 7.39 -0.95 -18.69
C ARG A 263 7.52 -0.86 -20.22
N THR A 264 7.13 -1.95 -20.90
CA THR A 264 7.16 -2.00 -22.36
C THR A 264 6.17 -1.01 -22.96
N GLU A 265 6.47 -0.51 -24.15
CA GLU A 265 5.58 0.38 -24.90
C GLU A 265 4.20 -0.26 -25.12
N GLU A 266 4.17 -1.56 -25.44
CA GLU A 266 2.93 -2.34 -25.60
C GLU A 266 2.06 -2.34 -24.33
N GLN A 267 2.67 -2.48 -23.14
CA GLN A 267 1.93 -2.46 -21.88
C GLN A 267 1.37 -1.07 -21.57
N VAL A 268 2.15 -0.01 -21.82
CA VAL A 268 1.72 1.37 -21.58
C VAL A 268 0.59 1.75 -22.56
N GLU A 269 0.69 1.35 -23.82
CA GLU A 269 -0.37 1.54 -24.81
C GLU A 269 -1.66 0.79 -24.42
N LEU A 270 -1.54 -0.46 -23.98
CA LEU A 270 -2.67 -1.24 -23.48
C LEU A 270 -3.39 -0.51 -22.35
N VAL A 271 -2.64 -0.03 -21.33
CA VAL A 271 -3.22 0.70 -20.20
C VAL A 271 -3.91 1.97 -20.65
N ALA A 272 -3.23 2.80 -21.46
CA ALA A 272 -3.78 4.06 -21.95
C ALA A 272 -5.08 3.85 -22.73
N ARG A 273 -5.09 2.89 -23.65
CA ARG A 273 -6.25 2.60 -24.50
C ARG A 273 -7.40 2.00 -23.70
N TYR A 274 -7.12 0.97 -22.91
CA TYR A 274 -8.13 0.30 -22.09
C TYR A 274 -8.81 1.28 -21.13
N CYS A 275 -8.04 2.06 -20.37
CA CYS A 275 -8.60 3.00 -19.40
C CYS A 275 -9.43 4.10 -20.07
N LYS A 276 -9.04 4.58 -21.26
CA LYS A 276 -9.83 5.56 -22.02
C LYS A 276 -11.14 4.96 -22.54
N GLU A 277 -11.09 3.77 -23.15
CA GLU A 277 -12.27 3.09 -23.68
C GLU A 277 -13.28 2.70 -22.58
N GLN A 278 -12.79 2.38 -21.37
CA GLN A 278 -13.63 2.02 -20.22
C GLN A 278 -14.06 3.21 -19.35
N GLY A 279 -13.61 4.43 -19.65
CA GLY A 279 -13.89 5.61 -18.81
C GLY A 279 -13.21 5.60 -17.43
N LEU A 280 -12.09 4.88 -17.30
CA LEU A 280 -11.26 4.81 -16.09
C LEU A 280 -10.05 5.77 -16.14
N PHE A 281 -9.79 6.39 -17.28
CA PHE A 281 -8.71 7.36 -17.45
C PHE A 281 -9.16 8.73 -16.97
N HIS A 282 -8.43 9.32 -16.04
CA HIS A 282 -8.69 10.66 -15.54
C HIS A 282 -8.12 11.71 -16.49
N GLU A 283 -9.00 12.60 -16.94
CA GLU A 283 -8.63 13.78 -17.71
C GLU A 283 -8.75 15.04 -16.84
N ALA A 284 -7.91 16.05 -17.09
CA ALA A 284 -7.89 17.29 -16.29
C ALA A 284 -9.24 18.04 -16.27
N ASN A 285 -10.08 17.84 -17.29
CA ASN A 285 -11.41 18.44 -17.41
C ASN A 285 -12.54 17.42 -17.24
N ALA A 286 -12.24 16.22 -16.72
CA ALA A 286 -13.25 15.20 -16.46
C ALA A 286 -14.28 15.71 -15.44
N ALA A 287 -15.53 15.28 -15.60
CA ALA A 287 -16.56 15.56 -14.62
C ALA A 287 -16.17 14.96 -13.26
N GLU A 288 -16.36 15.72 -12.18
CA GLU A 288 -16.08 15.25 -10.82
C GLU A 288 -17.04 14.10 -10.48
N PRO A 289 -16.54 12.95 -9.95
CA PRO A 289 -17.40 11.86 -9.49
C PRO A 289 -18.36 12.31 -8.37
N GLU A 290 -19.51 11.65 -8.27
CA GLU A 290 -20.43 11.87 -7.16
C GLU A 290 -19.96 11.10 -5.92
N PHE A 291 -19.31 11.82 -5.00
CA PHE A 291 -18.80 11.26 -3.75
C PHE A 291 -19.88 11.24 -2.65
N SER A 292 -19.72 10.33 -1.67
CA SER A 292 -20.59 10.26 -0.49
C SER A 292 -20.38 11.46 0.45
N ASP A 293 -19.16 11.98 0.49
CA ASP A 293 -18.76 13.16 1.24
C ASP A 293 -17.50 13.74 0.58
N THR A 294 -17.15 14.99 0.89
CA THR A 294 -15.97 15.67 0.34
C THR A 294 -15.15 16.37 1.40
N LEU A 295 -13.86 16.51 1.12
CA LEU A 295 -12.90 17.31 1.87
C LEU A 295 -11.93 17.97 0.89
N GLU A 296 -11.43 19.17 1.20
CA GLU A 296 -10.55 19.92 0.30
C GLU A 296 -9.28 20.40 1.03
N LEU A 297 -8.16 20.40 0.30
CA LEU A 297 -6.87 20.94 0.72
C LEU A 297 -6.24 21.77 -0.40
N ASP A 298 -5.99 23.04 -0.13
CA ASP A 298 -5.05 23.85 -0.90
C ASP A 298 -3.61 23.50 -0.47
N MET A 299 -2.87 22.86 -1.37
CA MET A 299 -1.52 22.39 -1.13
C MET A 299 -0.53 23.53 -0.87
N SER A 300 -0.83 24.77 -1.27
CA SER A 300 0.02 25.94 -0.97
C SER A 300 0.09 26.25 0.53
N THR A 301 -0.85 25.72 1.31
CA THR A 301 -0.91 25.89 2.77
C THR A 301 -0.08 24.86 3.54
N VAL A 302 0.47 23.86 2.86
CA VAL A 302 1.27 22.79 3.48
C VAL A 302 2.59 23.37 3.98
N LYS A 303 2.93 23.09 5.24
CA LYS A 303 4.20 23.48 5.85
C LYS A 303 5.06 22.25 6.14
N PRO A 304 6.40 22.39 6.09
CA PRO A 304 7.33 21.42 6.65
C PRO A 304 6.91 20.96 8.04
N ALA A 305 6.84 19.66 8.25
CA ALA A 305 6.29 19.07 9.46
C ALA A 305 6.92 17.70 9.77
N LEU A 306 6.68 17.26 10.99
CA LEU A 306 6.88 15.88 11.43
C LEU A 306 5.61 15.39 12.14
N ALA A 307 5.54 14.10 12.43
CA ALA A 307 4.48 13.55 13.26
C ALA A 307 5.06 12.82 14.47
N GLY A 308 4.45 13.03 15.64
CA GLY A 308 4.90 12.39 16.86
C GLY A 308 4.48 13.10 18.15
N PRO A 309 5.10 12.74 19.29
CA PRO A 309 6.21 11.78 19.39
C PRO A 309 5.77 10.30 19.33
N LYS A 310 4.47 9.99 19.39
CA LYS A 310 3.99 8.60 19.58
C LYS A 310 2.99 8.10 18.53
N ARG A 311 2.41 8.96 17.69
CA ARG A 311 1.39 8.58 16.70
C ARG A 311 1.57 9.31 15.37
N PRO A 312 1.26 8.69 14.22
CA PRO A 312 1.46 9.27 12.89
C PRO A 312 0.51 10.44 12.58
N GLN A 313 -0.66 10.51 13.21
CA GLN A 313 -1.61 11.63 13.02
C GLN A 313 -1.28 12.86 13.87
N ASP A 314 -0.30 12.78 14.78
CA ASP A 314 0.08 13.90 15.66
C ASP A 314 1.06 14.84 14.93
N ARG A 315 0.59 15.51 13.88
CA ARG A 315 1.38 16.45 13.07
C ARG A 315 1.84 17.65 13.91
N ILE A 316 3.09 18.06 13.71
CA ILE A 316 3.75 19.21 14.35
C ILE A 316 4.45 20.01 13.25
N ASP A 317 4.08 21.29 13.09
CA ASP A 317 4.80 22.18 12.17
C ASP A 317 6.26 22.32 12.64
N LEU A 318 7.20 22.22 11.71
CA LEU A 318 8.64 22.17 12.03
C LEU A 318 9.12 23.41 12.80
N ASP A 319 8.54 24.58 12.53
CA ASP A 319 8.81 25.85 13.21
C ASP A 319 8.38 25.85 14.70
N THR A 320 7.44 24.98 15.07
CA THR A 320 6.94 24.83 16.46
C THR A 320 7.48 23.61 17.19
N MET A 321 8.24 22.73 16.51
CA MET A 321 8.67 21.44 17.05
C MET A 321 9.35 21.55 18.40
N LYS A 322 10.32 22.46 18.55
CA LYS A 322 11.07 22.63 19.81
C LYS A 322 10.15 23.01 20.97
N ALA A 323 9.15 23.85 20.72
CA ALA A 323 8.19 24.26 21.74
C ALA A 323 7.24 23.11 22.11
N ASP A 324 6.73 22.37 21.12
CA ASP A 324 5.87 21.20 21.35
C ASP A 324 6.63 20.11 22.12
N TRP A 325 7.90 19.86 21.77
CA TRP A 325 8.76 18.90 22.47
C TRP A 325 8.93 19.27 23.95
N ASN A 326 9.34 20.50 24.24
CA ASN A 326 9.54 20.95 25.63
C ASN A 326 8.26 20.83 26.45
N LYS A 327 7.10 21.09 25.85
CA LYS A 327 5.79 20.88 26.50
C LYS A 327 5.50 19.39 26.72
N CYS A 328 5.80 18.54 25.74
CA CYS A 328 5.59 17.10 25.84
C CYS A 328 6.40 16.47 26.98
N LEU A 329 7.59 16.97 27.29
CA LEU A 329 8.43 16.41 28.36
C LEU A 329 7.71 16.36 29.71
N SER A 330 7.07 17.46 30.14
CA SER A 330 6.39 17.55 31.43
C SER A 330 4.88 17.29 31.38
N ALA A 331 4.29 17.18 30.19
CA ALA A 331 2.86 16.87 30.07
C ALA A 331 2.54 15.46 30.62
N PRO A 332 1.34 15.23 31.20
CA PRO A 332 0.96 13.93 31.75
C PRO A 332 1.16 12.80 30.73
N VAL A 333 1.57 11.62 31.21
CA VAL A 333 1.85 10.47 30.35
C VAL A 333 0.68 10.20 29.43
N GLY A 334 0.94 10.30 28.12
CA GLY A 334 -0.08 10.18 27.08
C GLY A 334 0.53 10.33 25.70
N PRO A 335 -0.28 10.48 24.64
CA PRO A 335 0.22 10.62 23.26
C PRO A 335 1.22 11.77 23.06
N LYS A 336 1.02 12.87 23.78
CA LYS A 336 1.87 14.07 23.78
C LYS A 336 2.45 14.39 25.15
N GLY A 337 2.79 13.36 25.93
CA GLY A 337 3.32 13.55 27.28
C GLY A 337 4.22 12.43 27.76
N PHE A 338 5.32 12.81 28.43
CA PHE A 338 6.27 11.89 29.04
C PHE A 338 6.22 11.88 30.57
N GLY A 339 5.55 12.87 31.20
CA GLY A 339 5.37 12.94 32.65
C GLY A 339 6.66 13.14 33.43
N LEU A 340 7.67 13.80 32.85
CA LEU A 340 8.94 14.08 33.52
C LEU A 340 8.77 15.22 34.53
N GLU A 341 9.30 15.02 35.72
CA GLU A 341 9.36 16.05 36.76
C GLU A 341 10.54 17.00 36.50
N LYS A 342 10.54 18.15 37.19
CA LYS A 342 11.61 19.16 37.01
C LYS A 342 13.02 18.60 37.24
N ASP A 343 13.15 17.66 38.17
CA ASP A 343 14.44 17.06 38.51
C ASP A 343 14.94 16.13 37.41
N ASP A 344 14.03 15.42 36.72
CA ASP A 344 14.36 14.55 35.58
C ASP A 344 14.94 15.38 34.42
N LEU A 345 14.37 16.55 34.16
CA LEU A 345 14.80 17.47 33.09
C LEU A 345 16.19 18.07 33.32
N ALA A 346 16.66 18.08 34.57
CA ALA A 346 17.98 18.59 34.92
C ALA A 346 19.09 17.54 34.73
N THR A 347 18.74 16.28 34.45
CA THR A 347 19.69 15.17 34.30
C THR A 347 20.55 15.37 33.05
N LYS A 348 21.87 15.43 33.23
CA LYS A 348 22.84 15.44 32.13
C LYS A 348 23.38 14.05 31.92
N ILE A 349 23.36 13.56 30.68
CA ILE A 349 24.07 12.34 30.30
C ILE A 349 25.57 12.70 30.25
N ALA A 350 26.38 11.96 31.00
CA ALA A 350 27.82 12.17 31.13
C ALA A 350 28.60 11.75 29.88
#